data_AF-A0AAU0YK71-F1
#
_entry.id   AF-A0AAU0YK71-F1
#
_cell.length_a   1.000
_cell.length_b   1.000
_cell.length_c   1.000
_cell.angle_alpha   90.00
_cell.angle_beta   90.00
_cell.angle_gamma   90.00
#
_symmetry.space_group_name_H-M   'P 1'
#
loop_
_entity.id
_entity.type
_entity.pdbx_description
1 polymer ?
#
loop_
_entity_poly.entity_id
_entity_poly.type
_entity_poly.pdbx_seq_one_letter_code
_entity_poly.pdbx_strand_id
1 'polypeptide(L)' 'MAGQTYTEAAGETPLYAELVASWTASAATVPGIPDSEWQRLTSYQSFLREVESVLRDLRPHRAPDMLRR' A
#
# COMPACT_ATOMS: atom_id res chain seq x y z
N MET A 1 11.75 -9.74 9.86
CA MET A 1 11.94 -9.96 11.31
C MET A 1 10.71 -9.63 12.16
N ALA A 2 9.61 -9.06 11.63
CA ALA A 2 8.41 -8.75 12.43
C ALA A 2 7.40 -9.91 12.52
N GLY A 3 7.33 -10.81 11.52
CA GLY A 3 6.34 -11.90 11.52
C GLY A 3 6.52 -12.95 12.62
N GLN A 4 7.69 -13.07 13.23
CA GLN A 4 7.98 -14.08 14.27
C GLN A 4 7.46 -13.69 15.66
N THR A 5 7.40 -12.40 15.99
CA THR A 5 7.03 -11.93 17.34
C THR A 5 5.52 -12.00 17.60
N TYR A 6 4.68 -12.06 16.56
CA TYR A 6 3.22 -12.03 16.71
C TYR A 6 2.59 -13.41 16.85
N THR A 7 3.15 -14.45 16.22
CA THR A 7 2.79 -15.84 16.52
C THR A 7 3.09 -16.17 17.98
N GLU A 8 4.14 -15.58 18.55
CA GLU A 8 4.51 -15.71 19.96
C GLU A 8 3.51 -14.97 20.87
N ALA A 9 3.19 -13.71 20.56
CA ALA A 9 2.19 -12.93 21.31
C ALA A 9 0.75 -13.49 21.23
N ALA A 10 0.37 -14.10 20.11
CA ALA A 10 -0.91 -14.79 19.96
C ALA A 10 -0.99 -16.06 20.86
N GLY A 11 0.15 -16.69 21.16
CA GLY A 11 0.25 -17.76 22.15
C GLY A 11 0.08 -17.28 23.59
N GLU A 12 0.51 -16.05 23.89
CA GLU A 12 0.43 -15.45 25.24
C GLU A 12 -0.93 -14.78 25.53
N THR A 13 -1.66 -14.36 24.49
CA THR A 13 -2.91 -13.61 24.63
C THR A 13 -4.05 -14.22 23.79
N PRO A 14 -4.86 -15.14 24.36
CA PRO A 14 -5.91 -15.84 23.63
C PRO A 14 -6.93 -14.91 22.96
N LEU A 15 -7.29 -13.80 23.61
CA LEU A 15 -8.19 -12.79 23.04
C LEU A 15 -7.60 -12.14 21.78
N TYR A 16 -6.30 -11.87 21.76
CA TYR A 16 -5.64 -11.30 20.59
C TYR A 16 -5.67 -12.30 19.42
N ALA A 17 -5.45 -13.59 19.69
CA ALA A 17 -5.53 -14.63 18.66
C ALA A 17 -6.93 -14.71 18.02
N GLU A 18 -7.99 -14.65 18.83
CA GLU A 18 -9.37 -14.61 18.33
C GLU A 18 -9.66 -13.36 17.49
N LEU A 19 -9.17 -12.20 17.93
CA LEU A 19 -9.30 -10.94 17.16
C LEU A 19 -8.54 -11.01 15.84
N VAL A 20 -7.29 -11.49 15.84
CA VAL A 20 -6.51 -11.70 14.62
C VAL A 20 -7.24 -12.63 13.65
N ALA A 21 -7.82 -13.73 14.14
CA ALA A 21 -8.61 -14.63 13.31
C ALA A 21 -9.85 -13.93 12.70
N SER A 22 -10.57 -13.14 13.49
CA SER A 22 -11.76 -12.41 13.03
C SER A 22 -11.43 -11.34 11.97
N TRP A 23 -10.34 -10.59 12.16
CA TRP A 23 -9.89 -9.59 11.20
C TRP A 23 -9.40 -10.23 9.91
N THR A 24 -8.64 -11.32 10.02
CA THR A 24 -8.16 -12.09 8.86
C THR A 24 -9.33 -12.64 8.05
N ALA A 25 -10.34 -13.21 8.71
CA ALA A 25 -11.54 -13.74 8.05
C ALA A 25 -12.34 -12.65 7.30
N SER A 26 -12.25 -11.40 7.76
CA SER A 26 -12.91 -10.25 7.16
C SER A 26 -12.05 -9.51 6.13
N ALA A 27 -10.85 -10.03 5.83
CA ALA A 27 -9.83 -9.34 5.03
C ALA A 27 -9.51 -7.91 5.52
N ALA A 28 -9.64 -7.68 6.82
CA ALA A 28 -9.29 -6.41 7.45
C ALA A 28 -7.79 -6.35 7.76
N THR A 29 -7.25 -5.14 7.86
CA THR A 29 -5.86 -4.92 8.30
C THR A 29 -5.67 -5.43 9.72
N VAL A 30 -4.71 -6.35 9.90
CA VAL A 30 -4.33 -6.88 11.21
C VAL A 30 -3.22 -6.04 11.82
N PRO A 31 -3.38 -5.48 13.04
CA PRO A 31 -2.34 -4.72 13.72
C PRO A 31 -1.02 -5.49 13.81
N GLY A 32 0.09 -4.81 13.54
CA GLY A 32 1.43 -5.41 13.59
C GLY A 32 1.80 -6.30 12.39
N ILE A 33 0.84 -6.73 11.57
CA ILE A 33 1.11 -7.43 10.32
C ILE A 33 1.20 -6.39 9.19
N PRO A 34 2.32 -6.37 8.43
CA PRO A 34 2.40 -5.51 7.26
C PRO A 34 1.32 -5.87 6.25
N ASP A 35 0.47 -4.88 5.92
CA ASP A 35 -0.59 -5.04 4.96
C ASP A 35 -0.04 -4.98 3.52
N SER A 36 -0.31 -6.01 2.73
CA SER A 36 0.26 -6.16 1.38
C SER A 36 -0.30 -5.14 0.39
N GLU A 37 -1.54 -4.68 0.58
CA GLU A 37 -2.11 -3.61 -0.24
C GLU A 37 -1.46 -2.27 0.09
N TRP A 38 -1.27 -1.97 1.38
CA TRP A 38 -0.52 -0.78 1.79
C TRP A 38 0.92 -0.82 1.28
N GLN A 39 1.60 -1.97 1.35
CA GLN A 39 2.94 -2.13 0.77
C GLN A 39 2.95 -1.88 -0.73
N ARG A 40 1.94 -2.37 -1.45
CA ARG A 40 1.80 -2.14 -2.89
C ARG A 40 1.59 -0.65 -3.19
N LEU A 41 0.67 0.01 -2.50
CA LEU A 41 0.31 1.41 -2.73
C LEU A 41 1.47 2.36 -2.39
N THR A 42 2.20 2.08 -1.31
CA THR A 42 3.35 2.90 -0.87
C THR A 42 4.65 2.55 -1.57
N SER A 43 4.66 1.53 -2.44
CA SER A 43 5.86 1.17 -3.20
C SER A 43 6.29 2.27 -4.17
N TYR A 44 7.60 2.39 -4.39
CA TYR A 44 8.18 3.29 -5.38
C TYR A 44 7.62 3.05 -6.79
N GLN A 45 7.28 1.80 -7.13
CA GLN A 45 6.66 1.45 -8.41
C GLN A 45 5.25 2.03 -8.56
N SER A 46 4.46 2.03 -7.49
CA SER A 46 3.14 2.68 -7.51
C SER A 46 3.27 4.20 -7.65
N PHE A 47 4.23 4.80 -6.96
CA PHE A 47 4.58 6.22 -7.14
C PHE A 47 4.96 6.55 -8.59
N LEU A 48 5.87 5.78 -9.21
CA LEU A 48 6.27 6.01 -10.60
C LEU A 48 5.09 5.91 -11.57
N ARG A 49 4.21 4.93 -11.40
CA ARG A 49 3.02 4.79 -12.24
C ARG A 49 2.07 5.98 -12.11
N GLU A 50 1.89 6.49 -10.89
CA GLU A 50 1.07 7.67 -10.65
C GLU A 50 1.67 8.91 -11.32
N VAL A 51 2.98 9.14 -11.15
CA VAL A 51 3.69 10.24 -11.81
C VAL A 51 3.59 10.16 -13.33
N GLU A 52 3.77 8.97 -13.92
CA GLU A 52 3.64 8.79 -15.37
C GLU A 52 2.24 9.15 -15.86
N SER A 53 1.20 8.74 -15.12
CA SER A 53 -0.19 9.08 -15.44
C SER A 53 -0.39 10.60 -15.44
N VAL A 54 0.06 11.28 -14.38
CA VAL A 54 -0.08 12.73 -14.28
C VAL A 54 0.68 13.45 -15.40
N LEU A 55 1.92 13.04 -15.69
CA LEU A 55 2.71 13.65 -16.77
C LEU A 55 2.06 13.44 -18.15
N ARG A 56 1.42 12.29 -18.37
CA ARG A 56 0.66 12.01 -19.59
C ARG A 56 -0.53 12.95 -19.73
N ASP A 57 -1.26 13.20 -18.66
CA ASP A 57 -2.41 14.10 -18.63
C ASP A 57 -2.02 15.58 -18.80
N LEU A 58 -0.81 15.95 -18.37
CA LEU A 58 -0.25 17.29 -18.53
C LEU A 58 0.32 17.54 -19.93
N ARG A 59 0.72 16.49 -20.67
CA ARG A 59 1.33 16.60 -22.00
C ARG A 59 0.50 17.36 -23.05
N PRO A 60 -0.84 17.19 -23.13
CA PRO A 60 -1.71 17.97 -24.01
C PRO A 60 -1.75 19.48 -23.70
N HIS A 61 -1.37 19.89 -22.48
CA HIS A 61 -1.39 21.29 -22.04
C HIS A 61 -0.06 22.03 -22.33
N ARG A 62 0.95 21.34 -22.88
CA ARG A 62 2.15 21.99 -23.41
C ARG A 62 1.74 22.69 -24.70
N ALA A 63 1.66 24.03 -24.65
CA ALA A 63 1.23 24.88 -25.75
C ALA A 63 1.85 24.44 -27.09
N PRO A 64 1.07 24.45 -28.19
CA PRO A 64 1.60 24.12 -29.50
C PRO A 64 2.76 25.04 -29.82
N ASP A 65 3.81 24.46 -30.40
CA ASP A 65 5.09 25.11 -30.71
C ASP A 65 4.91 26.58 -31.10
N MET A 66 5.45 27.49 -30.29
CA MET A 66 5.64 28.90 -30.68
C MET A 66 6.74 29.05 -31.75
N LEU A 67 6.79 28.13 -32.72
CA LEU A 67 7.58 28.26 -33.94
C LEU A 67 6.76 29.03 -34.97
N ARG A 68 6.64 30.35 -34.76
CA ARG A 68 6.36 31.27 -35.85
C ARG A 68 7.04 32.61 -35.62
N ARG A 69 8.33 32.68 -35.96
CA ARG A 69 8.92 33.87 -36.56
C ARG A 69 10.14 33.54 -37.40
#